data_AF-A0A1J5MB11-F1
#
_entry.id   AF-A0A1J5MB11-F1
#
_cell.length_a   1.000
_cell.length_b   1.000
_cell.length_c   1.000
_cell.angle_alpha   90.00
_cell.angle_beta   90.00
_cell.angle_gamma   90.00
#
_symmetry.space_group_name_H-M   'P 1'
#
loop_
_entity.id
_entity.type
_entity.pdbx_description
1 polymer ?
#
loop_
_entity_poly.entity_id
_entity_poly.type
_entity_poly.pdbx_seq_one_letter_code
_entity_poly.pdbx_strand_id
1 'polypeptide(L)'
;MSIYLKRILPFIILIIGNYCYGQYSISGYLDTSDKNKRVYLCLLQFNEVNALDPDQIITSTVTDSLGYFSFEGSLLSDKHSLYRIYANLDEDVEGVQKYDIEDLKNFHNFIFSNRDTIVFKKNDKLWFSSYDNTNPIDKEWRTYDSYAQKLRAEFLDLNNEKIIKQTTEQFLRELKSFVIEKEPHPLTTLILIGGLPKSAIKRNLSDDPEFYVQLLGQLNDYYDSSSYALHYKGFLDNLYRSESKEELTFYKKLSYALFFLCILFLGGLIFQGISLKRARTIQKTPVDFSLTSQEVKVAELMIHKKTNKEIASELFISLNTVKTHIRNLYAKLEVSNRSEFVEKFKNHPKG
;
A
#
# COMPACT_ATOMS: atom_id res chain seq x y z
N MET A 1 6.41 -46.04 66.78
CA MET A 1 6.56 -45.23 65.54
C MET A 1 5.63 -44.03 65.68
N SER A 2 6.24 -42.84 65.71
CA SER A 2 5.88 -41.68 66.54
C SER A 2 4.53 -41.00 66.23
N ILE A 3 3.81 -40.58 67.29
CA ILE A 3 2.63 -39.69 67.30
C ILE A 3 2.86 -38.39 66.51
N TYR A 4 4.11 -37.98 66.34
CA TYR A 4 4.49 -36.82 65.53
C TYR A 4 4.17 -37.00 64.03
N LEU A 5 4.21 -38.22 63.49
CA LEU A 5 3.92 -38.45 62.06
C LEU A 5 2.43 -38.21 61.73
N LYS A 6 1.52 -38.48 62.68
CA LYS A 6 0.07 -38.23 62.53
C LYS A 6 -0.31 -36.75 62.62
N ARG A 7 0.51 -35.91 63.27
CA ARG A 7 0.28 -34.46 63.36
C ARG A 7 0.84 -33.68 62.17
N ILE A 8 1.85 -34.22 61.50
CA ILE A 8 2.48 -33.60 60.32
C ILE A 8 1.73 -33.95 59.03
N LEU A 9 1.08 -35.11 58.96
CA LEU A 9 0.30 -35.56 57.79
C LEU A 9 -0.78 -34.55 57.30
N PRO A 10 -1.62 -33.92 58.16
CA PRO A 10 -2.57 -32.93 57.69
C PRO A 10 -1.90 -31.64 57.18
N PHE A 11 -0.71 -31.30 57.68
CA PHE A 11 0.07 -30.15 57.18
C PHE A 11 0.70 -30.43 55.80
N ILE A 12 1.15 -31.67 55.56
CA ILE A 12 1.67 -32.08 54.25
C ILE A 12 0.55 -32.11 53.19
N ILE A 13 -0.66 -32.56 53.56
CA ILE A 13 -1.83 -32.52 52.67
C ILE A 13 -2.24 -31.08 52.33
N LEU A 14 -2.11 -30.13 53.27
CA LEU A 14 -2.37 -28.70 53.03
C LEU A 14 -1.33 -28.02 52.12
N ILE A 15 -0.09 -28.54 52.11
CA ILE A 15 0.99 -28.03 51.23
C ILE A 15 0.88 -28.63 49.81
N ILE A 16 0.32 -29.84 49.67
CA ILE A 16 0.12 -30.49 48.36
C ILE A 16 -1.20 -30.07 47.69
N GLY A 17 -2.17 -29.54 48.45
CA GLY A 17 -3.50 -29.16 47.94
C GLY A 17 -3.61 -27.84 47.16
N ASN A 18 -2.51 -27.12 46.90
CA ASN A 18 -2.56 -25.80 46.25
C ASN A 18 -2.08 -25.76 44.79
N TYR A 19 -1.97 -26.91 44.13
CA TYR A 19 -1.93 -26.94 42.66
C TYR A 19 -3.35 -27.16 42.13
N CYS A 20 -4.25 -26.24 42.46
CA CYS A 20 -5.51 -26.10 41.74
C CYS A 20 -5.12 -25.48 40.38
N TYR A 21 -4.78 -26.33 39.41
CA TYR A 21 -4.57 -25.88 38.04
C TYR A 21 -5.85 -25.16 37.59
N GLY A 22 -5.70 -23.91 37.13
CA GLY A 22 -6.83 -23.15 36.59
C GLY A 22 -7.49 -23.98 35.49
N GLN A 23 -8.73 -24.36 35.72
CA GLN A 23 -9.57 -24.98 34.72
C GLN A 23 -10.64 -23.96 34.37
N TYR A 24 -10.62 -23.50 33.13
CA TYR A 24 -11.66 -22.60 32.68
C TYR A 24 -12.98 -23.36 32.51
N SER A 25 -14.09 -22.63 32.63
CA SER A 25 -15.41 -23.17 32.33
C SER A 25 -16.22 -22.16 31.53
N ILE A 26 -16.64 -22.54 30.32
CA ILE A 26 -17.51 -21.77 29.44
C ILE A 26 -18.72 -22.63 29.17
N SER A 27 -19.89 -22.27 29.69
CA SER A 27 -21.09 -23.10 29.54
C SER A 27 -22.35 -22.28 29.38
N GLY A 28 -23.44 -22.92 28.95
CA GLY A 28 -24.74 -22.26 28.90
C GLY A 28 -25.68 -22.90 27.90
N TYR A 29 -26.73 -22.17 27.55
CA TYR A 29 -27.79 -22.65 26.68
C TYR A 29 -27.90 -21.80 25.41
N LEU A 30 -28.03 -22.48 24.27
CA LEU A 30 -28.55 -21.89 23.04
C LEU A 30 -30.06 -22.04 23.02
N ASP A 31 -30.78 -20.92 22.93
CA ASP A 31 -32.23 -20.94 22.78
C ASP A 31 -32.58 -21.10 21.30
N THR A 32 -32.71 -22.36 20.87
CA THR A 32 -33.02 -22.74 19.51
C THR A 32 -33.90 -23.99 19.51
N SER A 33 -34.83 -24.05 18.55
CA SER A 33 -35.66 -25.23 18.29
C SER A 33 -34.86 -26.39 17.70
N ASP A 34 -33.72 -26.07 17.10
CA ASP A 34 -32.90 -26.99 16.35
C ASP A 34 -31.95 -27.75 17.29
N LYS A 35 -31.81 -29.05 17.06
CA LYS A 35 -30.99 -29.92 17.91
C LYS A 35 -29.57 -30.00 17.38
N ASN A 36 -28.61 -30.25 18.26
CA ASN A 36 -27.21 -30.53 17.91
C ASN A 36 -26.50 -29.37 17.17
N LYS A 37 -26.78 -28.12 17.55
CA LYS A 37 -26.05 -26.96 17.02
C LYS A 37 -24.59 -27.02 17.46
N ARG A 38 -23.70 -26.70 16.53
CA ARG A 38 -22.27 -26.58 16.82
C ARG A 38 -21.96 -25.17 17.35
N VAL A 39 -21.33 -25.13 18.51
CA VAL A 39 -20.84 -23.92 19.16
C VAL A 39 -19.33 -23.87 19.01
N TYR A 40 -18.82 -22.72 18.59
CA TYR A 40 -17.41 -22.50 18.34
C TYR A 40 -16.83 -21.50 19.33
N LEU A 41 -15.61 -21.76 19.77
CA LEU A 41 -14.81 -20.85 20.58
C LEU A 41 -13.60 -20.38 19.78
N CYS A 42 -13.40 -19.07 19.72
CA CYS A 42 -12.38 -18.42 18.91
C CYS A 42 -11.47 -17.53 19.74
N LEU A 43 -10.21 -17.40 19.33
CA LEU A 43 -9.26 -16.41 19.82
C LEU A 43 -9.20 -15.24 18.85
N LEU A 44 -9.38 -14.02 19.34
CA LEU A 44 -9.39 -12.82 18.51
C LEU A 44 -8.13 -11.97 18.72
N GLN A 45 -7.68 -11.35 17.64
CA GLN A 45 -6.79 -10.19 17.73
C GLN A 45 -7.55 -8.94 18.15
N PHE A 46 -6.84 -7.97 18.71
CA PHE A 46 -7.43 -6.74 19.28
C PHE A 46 -8.17 -5.86 18.25
N ASN A 47 -7.81 -5.96 16.97
CA ASN A 47 -8.39 -5.21 15.85
C ASN A 47 -9.39 -6.04 15.03
N GLU A 48 -9.73 -7.26 15.50
CA GLU A 48 -10.62 -8.21 14.82
C GLU A 48 -11.97 -8.37 15.54
N VAL A 49 -12.28 -7.46 16.48
CA VAL A 49 -13.54 -7.47 17.26
C VAL A 49 -14.78 -7.64 16.37
N ASN A 50 -14.72 -7.12 15.13
CA ASN A 50 -15.79 -7.23 14.15
C ASN A 50 -15.50 -8.17 12.97
N ALA A 51 -14.26 -8.62 12.78
CA ALA A 51 -13.81 -9.46 11.67
C ALA A 51 -14.16 -10.94 11.91
N LEU A 52 -14.23 -11.72 10.83
CA LEU A 52 -14.53 -13.16 10.85
C LEU A 52 -13.47 -13.89 10.04
N ASP A 53 -12.79 -14.83 10.66
CA ASP A 53 -11.80 -15.67 10.00
C ASP A 53 -11.87 -17.09 10.59
N PRO A 54 -12.01 -18.15 9.78
CA PRO A 54 -11.95 -19.53 10.24
C PRO A 54 -10.69 -19.85 11.06
N ASP A 55 -9.56 -19.18 10.78
CA ASP A 55 -8.29 -19.37 11.49
C ASP A 55 -8.36 -18.94 12.97
N GLN A 56 -9.41 -18.22 13.37
CA GLN A 56 -9.66 -17.83 14.75
C GLN A 56 -10.19 -18.97 15.62
N ILE A 57 -10.71 -20.05 15.03
CA ILE A 57 -11.37 -21.14 15.77
C ILE A 57 -10.33 -21.95 16.55
N ILE A 58 -10.50 -21.99 17.87
CA ILE A 58 -9.69 -22.81 18.77
C ILE A 58 -10.28 -24.22 18.89
N THR A 59 -11.59 -24.28 19.13
CA THR A 59 -12.30 -25.54 19.39
C THR A 59 -13.80 -25.38 19.14
N SER A 60 -14.52 -26.50 19.07
CA SER A 60 -15.98 -26.54 18.95
C SER A 60 -16.58 -27.65 19.78
N THR A 61 -17.84 -27.47 20.18
CA THR A 61 -18.66 -28.48 20.85
C THR A 61 -20.05 -28.51 20.22
N VAL A 62 -20.84 -29.54 20.52
CA VAL A 62 -22.20 -29.71 20.01
C VAL A 62 -23.17 -29.61 21.17
N THR A 63 -24.28 -28.90 21.00
CA THR A 63 -25.30 -28.81 22.04
C THR A 63 -26.01 -30.14 22.27
N ASP A 64 -26.48 -30.34 23.49
CA ASP A 64 -27.38 -31.46 23.80
C ASP A 64 -28.81 -31.21 23.28
N SER A 65 -29.73 -32.13 23.59
CA SER A 65 -31.15 -32.02 23.20
C SER A 65 -31.90 -30.83 23.81
N LEU A 66 -31.33 -30.20 24.85
CA LEU A 66 -31.88 -29.04 25.54
C LEU A 66 -31.17 -27.73 25.12
N GLY A 67 -30.23 -27.79 24.17
CA GLY A 67 -29.44 -26.65 23.72
C GLY A 67 -28.26 -26.32 24.63
N TYR A 68 -27.94 -27.17 25.61
CA TYR A 68 -26.81 -26.94 26.53
C TYR A 68 -25.48 -27.24 25.85
N PHE A 69 -24.48 -26.38 26.09
CA PHE A 69 -23.09 -26.60 25.69
C PHE A 69 -22.14 -26.34 26.87
N SER A 70 -20.97 -26.97 26.84
CA SER A 70 -19.88 -26.70 27.76
C SER A 70 -18.52 -26.85 27.07
N PHE A 71 -17.59 -25.98 27.44
CA PHE A 71 -16.16 -26.09 27.21
C PHE A 71 -15.45 -26.04 28.56
N GLU A 72 -14.63 -27.05 28.82
CA GLU A 72 -13.83 -27.15 30.05
C GLU A 72 -12.43 -27.64 29.70
N GLY A 73 -11.43 -27.15 30.42
CA GLY A 73 -10.06 -27.62 30.24
C GLY A 73 -9.01 -26.62 30.69
N SER A 74 -7.80 -26.78 30.16
CA SER A 74 -6.63 -25.97 30.49
C SER A 74 -5.88 -25.45 29.25
N LEU A 75 -6.55 -25.43 28.10
CA LEU A 75 -5.96 -25.09 26.80
C LEU A 75 -5.92 -23.56 26.53
N LEU A 76 -6.61 -22.77 27.35
CA LEU A 76 -6.65 -21.32 27.18
C LEU A 76 -5.44 -20.63 27.82
N SER A 77 -5.18 -19.39 27.40
CA SER A 77 -4.11 -18.58 27.97
C SER A 77 -4.37 -18.25 29.45
N ASP A 78 -3.35 -18.35 30.30
CA ASP A 78 -3.40 -17.85 31.69
C ASP A 78 -3.50 -16.31 31.74
N LYS A 79 -3.12 -15.61 30.67
CA LYS A 79 -3.25 -14.16 30.55
C LYS A 79 -4.58 -13.80 29.91
N HIS A 80 -5.14 -12.65 30.31
CA HIS A 80 -6.38 -12.13 29.74
C HIS A 80 -6.26 -12.04 28.22
N SER A 81 -7.23 -12.59 27.51
CA SER A 81 -7.27 -12.59 26.05
C SER A 81 -8.70 -12.37 25.58
N LEU A 82 -8.83 -11.86 24.36
CA LEU A 82 -10.12 -11.60 23.73
C LEU A 82 -10.58 -12.87 23.01
N TYR A 83 -11.72 -13.39 23.43
CA TYR A 83 -12.36 -14.56 22.83
C TYR A 83 -13.69 -14.19 22.18
N ARG A 84 -14.15 -15.06 21.29
CA ARG A 84 -15.51 -15.05 20.75
C ARG A 84 -16.13 -16.42 20.86
N ILE A 85 -17.38 -16.46 21.31
CA ILE A 85 -18.26 -17.61 21.15
C ILE A 85 -19.26 -17.31 20.05
N TYR A 86 -19.53 -18.27 19.18
CA TYR A 86 -20.60 -18.13 18.18
C TYR A 86 -21.19 -19.50 17.81
N ALA A 87 -22.38 -19.47 17.21
CA ALA A 87 -23.00 -20.64 16.59
C ALA A 87 -23.62 -20.24 15.24
N ASN A 88 -23.50 -21.12 14.24
CA ASN A 88 -24.13 -20.88 12.94
C ASN A 88 -25.65 -21.04 13.05
N LEU A 89 -26.39 -20.25 12.27
CA LEU A 89 -27.85 -20.37 12.18
C LEU A 89 -28.21 -21.59 11.34
N ASP A 90 -27.61 -21.70 10.14
CA ASP A 90 -27.76 -22.86 9.27
C ASP A 90 -26.64 -23.89 9.51
N GLU A 91 -27.04 -25.17 9.63
CA GLU A 91 -26.09 -26.29 9.76
C GLU A 91 -25.43 -26.66 8.43
N ASP A 92 -26.09 -26.36 7.32
CA ASP A 92 -25.62 -26.70 5.97
C ASP A 92 -24.58 -25.71 5.42
N VAL A 93 -24.35 -24.58 6.13
CA VAL A 93 -23.36 -23.58 5.73
C VAL A 93 -22.00 -23.95 6.31
N GLU A 94 -21.10 -24.40 5.43
CA GLU A 94 -19.69 -24.56 5.77
C GLU A 94 -19.04 -23.18 6.03
N GLY A 95 -18.33 -23.06 7.16
CA GLY A 95 -17.59 -21.85 7.54
C GLY A 95 -18.20 -21.05 8.68
N VAL A 96 -17.75 -19.80 8.84
CA VAL A 96 -18.14 -18.91 9.94
C VAL A 96 -19.29 -18.01 9.51
N GLN A 97 -20.45 -18.12 10.16
CA GLN A 97 -21.59 -17.23 9.94
C GLN A 97 -21.72 -16.23 11.10
N LYS A 98 -21.73 -14.93 10.78
CA LYS A 98 -22.04 -13.87 11.75
C LYS A 98 -23.35 -13.21 11.39
N TYR A 99 -24.21 -13.09 12.38
CA TYR A 99 -25.48 -12.39 12.30
C TYR A 99 -25.53 -11.35 13.43
N ASP A 100 -25.81 -10.10 13.06
CA ASP A 100 -25.86 -8.95 13.97
C ASP A 100 -26.89 -7.95 13.41
N ILE A 101 -28.18 -8.31 13.46
CA ILE A 101 -29.29 -7.50 12.94
C ILE A 101 -30.32 -7.36 14.06
N GLU A 102 -30.73 -6.13 14.38
CA GLU A 102 -31.77 -5.68 15.34
C GLU A 102 -32.21 -6.67 16.45
N ASP A 103 -32.81 -7.82 16.10
CA ASP A 103 -33.34 -8.82 17.04
C ASP A 103 -32.60 -10.18 17.05
N LEU A 104 -31.52 -10.37 16.28
CA LEU A 104 -30.76 -11.62 16.23
C LEU A 104 -29.24 -11.35 16.21
N LYS A 105 -28.56 -11.87 17.22
CA LYS A 105 -27.11 -11.90 17.35
C LYS A 105 -26.67 -13.31 17.69
N ASN A 106 -25.79 -13.88 16.87
CA ASN A 106 -25.36 -15.28 17.01
C ASN A 106 -23.94 -15.45 17.58
N PHE A 107 -23.35 -14.38 18.11
CA PHE A 107 -22.00 -14.39 18.67
C PHE A 107 -21.88 -13.46 19.87
N HIS A 108 -20.86 -13.70 20.71
CA HIS A 108 -20.50 -12.83 21.80
C HIS A 108 -18.98 -12.77 21.96
N ASN A 109 -18.41 -11.57 22.01
CA ASN A 109 -16.99 -11.35 22.28
C ASN A 109 -16.80 -11.08 23.76
N PHE A 110 -15.81 -11.69 24.42
CA PHE A 110 -15.56 -11.51 25.86
C PHE A 110 -14.06 -11.63 26.17
N ILE A 111 -13.62 -10.95 27.23
CA ILE A 111 -12.28 -11.12 27.78
C ILE A 111 -12.31 -12.27 28.79
N PHE A 112 -11.31 -13.15 28.69
CA PHE A 112 -11.26 -14.37 29.49
C PHE A 112 -9.82 -14.82 29.72
N SER A 113 -9.63 -15.72 30.66
CA SER A 113 -8.38 -16.43 30.92
C SER A 113 -8.68 -17.86 31.34
N ASN A 114 -7.62 -18.68 31.46
CA ASN A 114 -7.70 -20.06 31.89
C ASN A 114 -8.22 -20.27 33.33
N ARG A 115 -8.45 -19.18 34.08
CA ARG A 115 -8.89 -19.20 35.49
C ARG A 115 -10.32 -18.69 35.67
N ASP A 116 -10.97 -18.31 34.58
CA ASP A 116 -12.28 -17.67 34.62
C ASP A 116 -13.42 -18.66 34.34
N THR A 117 -14.62 -18.25 34.70
CA THR A 117 -15.86 -18.94 34.40
C THR A 117 -16.85 -17.97 33.74
N ILE A 118 -17.51 -18.42 32.67
CA ILE A 118 -18.59 -17.71 32.02
C ILE A 118 -19.78 -18.64 31.81
N VAL A 119 -20.97 -18.16 32.21
CA VAL A 119 -22.22 -18.92 32.10
C VAL A 119 -23.23 -18.12 31.30
N PHE A 120 -23.65 -18.65 30.14
CA PHE A 120 -24.70 -18.07 29.30
C PHE A 120 -26.07 -18.57 29.76
N LYS A 121 -26.91 -17.63 30.18
CA LYS A 121 -28.28 -17.89 30.62
C LYS A 121 -29.18 -18.07 29.40
N LYS A 122 -30.23 -18.87 29.58
CA LYS A 122 -31.28 -19.02 28.56
C LYS A 122 -31.96 -17.66 28.29
N ASN A 123 -32.19 -17.35 27.03
CA ASN A 123 -32.83 -16.11 26.59
C ASN A 123 -33.58 -16.32 25.26
N ASP A 124 -34.83 -15.85 25.20
CA ASP A 124 -35.75 -16.06 24.09
C ASP A 124 -35.42 -15.28 22.80
N LYS A 125 -34.52 -14.28 22.83
CA LYS A 125 -34.30 -13.36 21.68
C LYS A 125 -32.90 -13.35 21.07
N LEU A 126 -31.86 -13.23 21.89
CA LEU A 126 -30.49 -13.03 21.40
C LEU A 126 -29.57 -14.11 21.97
N TRP A 127 -28.95 -14.92 21.12
CA TRP A 127 -27.98 -15.92 21.59
C TRP A 127 -26.82 -15.23 22.30
N PHE A 128 -26.35 -15.86 23.38
CA PHE A 128 -25.22 -15.38 24.18
C PHE A 128 -25.37 -13.97 24.79
N SER A 129 -26.58 -13.40 24.79
CA SER A 129 -26.81 -12.01 25.24
C SER A 129 -26.90 -11.86 26.75
N SER A 130 -27.31 -12.91 27.46
CA SER A 130 -27.39 -12.94 28.92
C SER A 130 -26.30 -13.89 29.44
N TYR A 131 -25.36 -13.35 30.19
CA TYR A 131 -24.23 -14.12 30.71
C TYR A 131 -23.71 -13.54 32.02
N ASP A 132 -23.09 -14.39 32.82
CA ASP A 132 -22.29 -13.99 33.97
C ASP A 132 -20.83 -14.39 33.70
N ASN A 133 -19.93 -13.41 33.66
CA ASN A 133 -18.48 -13.63 33.48
C ASN A 133 -17.74 -13.23 34.76
N THR A 134 -16.87 -14.11 35.27
CA THR A 134 -16.07 -13.83 36.46
C THR A 134 -14.87 -12.93 36.19
N ASN A 135 -14.46 -12.78 34.93
CA ASN A 135 -13.27 -12.01 34.56
C ASN A 135 -13.49 -10.49 34.85
N PRO A 136 -12.66 -9.87 35.71
CA PRO A 136 -12.83 -8.45 36.06
C PRO A 136 -12.52 -7.51 34.90
N ILE A 137 -11.61 -7.90 34.00
CA ILE A 137 -11.21 -7.10 32.83
C ILE A 137 -12.31 -7.09 31.77
N ASP A 138 -13.11 -8.16 31.65
CA ASP A 138 -14.30 -8.14 30.79
C ASP A 138 -15.30 -7.09 31.28
N LYS A 139 -15.59 -7.05 32.59
CA LYS A 139 -16.48 -6.06 33.19
C LYS A 139 -15.96 -4.63 33.01
N GLU A 140 -14.65 -4.43 33.16
CA GLU A 140 -13.98 -3.17 32.85
C GLU A 140 -14.20 -2.77 31.39
N TRP A 141 -13.90 -3.68 30.45
CA TRP A 141 -14.07 -3.44 29.02
C TRP A 141 -15.50 -3.10 28.64
N ARG A 142 -16.52 -3.80 29.17
CA ARG A 142 -17.94 -3.45 28.93
C ARG A 142 -18.27 -2.04 29.36
N THR A 143 -17.77 -1.63 30.52
CA THR A 143 -18.01 -0.29 31.04
C THR A 143 -17.46 0.77 30.10
N TYR A 144 -16.23 0.57 29.64
CA TYR A 144 -15.54 1.53 28.77
C TYR A 144 -16.00 1.49 27.33
N ASP A 145 -16.36 0.32 26.81
CA ASP A 145 -16.94 0.18 25.48
C ASP A 145 -18.29 0.89 25.39
N SER A 146 -19.15 0.78 26.42
CA SER A 146 -20.41 1.56 26.46
C SER A 146 -20.15 3.07 26.45
N TYR A 147 -19.15 3.54 27.22
CA TYR A 147 -18.76 4.95 27.21
C TYR A 147 -18.24 5.38 25.83
N ALA A 148 -17.33 4.61 25.25
CA ALA A 148 -16.77 4.87 23.92
C ALA A 148 -17.86 4.86 22.83
N GLN A 149 -18.85 3.97 22.91
CA GLN A 149 -19.99 3.94 21.99
C GLN A 149 -20.87 5.19 22.12
N LYS A 150 -21.20 5.62 23.35
CA LYS A 150 -21.95 6.87 23.58
C LYS A 150 -21.20 8.08 23.02
N LEU A 151 -19.91 8.16 23.34
CA LEU A 151 -19.03 9.21 22.85
C LEU A 151 -18.97 9.20 21.32
N ARG A 152 -18.83 8.03 20.69
CA ARG A 152 -18.90 7.91 19.22
C ARG A 152 -20.22 8.40 18.64
N ALA A 153 -21.35 8.05 19.26
CA ALA A 153 -22.67 8.45 18.79
C ALA A 153 -22.85 9.99 18.84
N GLU A 154 -22.35 10.65 19.88
CA GLU A 154 -22.34 12.13 19.98
C GLU A 154 -21.54 12.81 18.86
N PHE A 155 -20.62 12.06 18.25
CA PHE A 155 -19.66 12.51 17.26
C PHE A 155 -19.96 12.02 15.83
N LEU A 156 -21.00 11.21 15.60
CA LEU A 156 -21.22 10.48 14.33
C LEU A 156 -22.17 11.15 13.31
N ASP A 157 -22.41 12.45 13.39
CA ASP A 157 -23.59 13.04 12.75
C ASP A 157 -23.37 13.72 11.37
N LEU A 158 -22.37 13.35 10.56
CA LEU A 158 -21.96 14.22 9.44
C LEU A 158 -21.45 13.54 8.16
N ASN A 159 -21.93 14.02 7.00
CA ASN A 159 -21.51 13.64 5.64
C ASN A 159 -20.29 14.43 5.10
N ASN A 160 -19.55 15.17 5.94
CA ASN A 160 -18.45 16.04 5.51
C ASN A 160 -17.09 15.54 6.03
N GLU A 161 -16.18 15.20 5.12
CA GLU A 161 -14.85 14.64 5.40
C GLU A 161 -14.00 15.50 6.35
N LYS A 162 -14.07 16.83 6.23
CA LYS A 162 -13.33 17.74 7.13
C LYS A 162 -13.87 17.67 8.56
N ILE A 163 -15.18 17.54 8.70
CA ILE A 163 -15.80 17.48 10.03
C ILE A 163 -15.61 16.09 10.63
N ILE A 164 -15.74 15.01 9.85
CA ILE A 164 -15.37 13.64 10.27
C ILE A 164 -13.94 13.63 10.84
N LYS A 165 -13.01 14.30 10.17
CA LYS A 165 -11.63 14.46 10.64
C LYS A 165 -11.54 15.15 11.99
N GLN A 166 -12.13 16.34 12.14
CA GLN A 166 -12.10 17.09 13.40
C GLN A 166 -12.75 16.32 14.55
N THR A 167 -13.88 15.68 14.26
CA THR A 167 -14.65 14.92 15.23
C THR A 167 -13.92 13.66 15.68
N THR A 168 -13.24 12.95 14.76
CA THR A 168 -12.44 11.77 15.12
C THR A 168 -11.23 12.16 15.98
N GLU A 169 -10.60 13.30 15.71
CA GLU A 169 -9.50 13.83 16.53
C GLU A 169 -9.97 14.25 17.92
N GLN A 170 -11.17 14.85 18.03
CA GLN A 170 -11.77 15.17 19.31
C GLN A 170 -12.12 13.92 20.11
N PHE A 171 -12.76 12.93 19.48
CA PHE A 171 -13.03 11.63 20.07
C PHE A 171 -11.74 10.98 20.62
N LEU A 172 -10.66 10.98 19.83
CA LEU A 172 -9.37 10.42 20.22
C LEU A 172 -8.78 11.11 21.46
N ARG A 173 -8.87 12.44 21.54
CA ARG A 173 -8.39 13.20 22.71
C ARG A 173 -9.17 12.83 23.96
N GLU A 174 -10.51 12.82 23.88
CA GLU A 174 -11.36 12.46 25.01
C GLU A 174 -11.11 11.01 25.47
N LEU A 175 -10.95 10.08 24.52
CA LEU A 175 -10.61 8.69 24.83
C LEU A 175 -9.25 8.59 25.53
N LYS A 176 -8.22 9.30 25.07
CA LYS A 176 -6.90 9.31 25.73
C LYS A 176 -6.97 9.88 27.13
N SER A 177 -7.64 11.03 27.32
CA SER A 177 -7.83 11.64 28.64
C SER A 177 -8.50 10.66 29.60
N PHE A 178 -9.54 9.96 29.13
CA PHE A 178 -10.23 8.93 29.89
C PHE A 178 -9.31 7.76 30.27
N VAL A 179 -8.52 7.25 29.33
CA VAL A 179 -7.54 6.17 29.59
C VAL A 179 -6.49 6.61 30.60
N ILE A 180 -6.00 7.85 30.51
CA ILE A 180 -5.03 8.41 31.45
C ILE A 180 -5.63 8.53 32.86
N GLU A 181 -6.89 8.96 32.98
CA GLU A 181 -7.55 9.14 34.28
C GLU A 181 -7.89 7.80 34.94
N LYS A 182 -8.35 6.82 34.15
CA LYS A 182 -8.87 5.55 34.69
C LYS A 182 -7.84 4.43 34.77
N GLU A 183 -6.71 4.58 34.08
CA GLU A 183 -5.64 3.58 34.00
C GLU A 183 -6.16 2.15 33.79
N PRO A 184 -6.98 1.93 32.74
CA PRO A 184 -7.57 0.63 32.45
C PRO A 184 -6.49 -0.43 32.17
N HIS A 185 -6.86 -1.70 32.23
CA HIS A 185 -5.97 -2.78 31.83
C HIS A 185 -5.49 -2.58 30.37
N PRO A 186 -4.21 -2.84 30.05
CA PRO A 186 -3.65 -2.52 28.72
C PRO A 186 -4.37 -3.23 27.57
N LEU A 187 -4.92 -4.43 27.80
CA LEU A 187 -5.78 -5.10 26.81
C LEU A 187 -7.04 -4.30 26.49
N THR A 188 -7.68 -3.70 27.50
CA THR A 188 -8.89 -2.89 27.34
C THR A 188 -8.59 -1.67 26.49
N THR A 189 -7.52 -0.94 26.82
CA THR A 189 -7.03 0.19 26.01
C THR A 189 -6.75 -0.23 24.57
N LEU A 190 -6.07 -1.36 24.40
CA LEU A 190 -5.70 -1.87 23.09
C LEU A 190 -6.94 -2.19 22.23
N ILE A 191 -7.98 -2.80 22.81
CA ILE A 191 -9.25 -3.08 22.10
C ILE A 191 -9.96 -1.78 21.72
N LEU A 192 -10.02 -0.80 22.62
CA LEU A 192 -10.66 0.50 22.36
C LEU A 192 -10.00 1.23 21.19
N ILE A 193 -8.66 1.24 21.16
CA ILE A 193 -7.86 1.79 20.05
C ILE A 193 -8.05 0.96 18.78
N GLY A 194 -8.06 -0.37 18.89
CA GLY A 194 -8.27 -1.28 17.77
C GLY A 194 -9.58 -1.05 17.02
N GLY A 195 -10.59 -0.50 17.69
CA GLY A 195 -11.87 -0.10 17.09
C GLY A 195 -11.85 1.23 16.31
N LEU A 196 -10.71 1.91 16.20
CA LEU A 196 -10.62 3.23 15.55
C LEU A 196 -10.12 3.16 14.11
N PRO A 197 -10.49 4.15 13.26
CA PRO A 197 -9.98 4.21 11.90
C PRO A 197 -8.44 4.27 11.89
N LYS A 198 -7.81 3.37 11.13
CA LYS A 198 -6.34 3.29 11.01
C LYS A 198 -5.71 4.63 10.59
N SER A 199 -6.39 5.41 9.77
CA SER A 199 -5.94 6.74 9.32
C SER A 199 -5.92 7.79 10.42
N ALA A 200 -6.80 7.67 11.42
CA ALA A 200 -6.84 8.56 12.57
C ALA A 200 -5.73 8.21 13.57
N ILE A 201 -5.53 6.91 13.84
CA ILE A 201 -4.43 6.41 14.65
C ILE A 201 -3.09 6.82 14.03
N LYS A 202 -2.90 6.61 12.72
CA LYS A 202 -1.68 6.97 11.98
C LYS A 202 -1.32 8.45 12.18
N ARG A 203 -2.26 9.37 11.98
CA ARG A 203 -2.02 10.81 12.17
C ARG A 203 -1.63 11.14 13.60
N ASN A 204 -2.42 10.65 14.55
CA ASN A 204 -2.20 10.99 15.95
C ASN A 204 -0.92 10.35 16.52
N LEU A 205 -0.48 9.21 15.97
CA LEU A 205 0.81 8.60 16.28
C LEU A 205 1.99 9.51 15.85
N SER A 206 1.87 10.22 14.72
CA SER A 206 2.87 11.20 14.30
C SER A 206 2.90 12.44 15.19
N ASP A 207 1.74 12.90 15.67
CA ASP A 207 1.60 14.11 16.49
C ASP A 207 1.95 13.88 17.98
N ASP A 208 1.54 12.73 18.53
CA ASP A 208 1.64 12.37 19.95
C ASP A 208 1.96 10.87 20.10
N PRO A 209 3.23 10.47 19.91
CA PRO A 209 3.65 9.07 19.96
C PRO A 209 3.72 8.50 21.38
N GLU A 210 3.84 9.37 22.40
CA GLU A 210 4.13 8.96 23.79
C GLU A 210 3.07 8.01 24.35
N PHE A 211 1.80 8.31 24.11
CA PHE A 211 0.67 7.45 24.48
C PHE A 211 0.79 6.01 23.92
N TYR A 212 1.19 5.87 22.65
CA TYR A 212 1.29 4.56 21.99
C TYR A 212 2.51 3.78 22.47
N VAL A 213 3.62 4.48 22.72
CA VAL A 213 4.84 3.89 23.29
C VAL A 213 4.59 3.41 24.73
N GLN A 214 3.90 4.21 25.54
CA GLN A 214 3.53 3.84 26.90
C GLN A 214 2.62 2.61 26.92
N LEU A 215 1.59 2.57 26.06
CA LEU A 215 0.74 1.39 25.94
C LEU A 215 1.52 0.15 25.51
N LEU A 216 2.45 0.28 24.56
CA LEU A 216 3.33 -0.83 24.18
C LEU A 216 4.19 -1.31 25.35
N GLY A 217 4.70 -0.40 26.18
CA GLY A 217 5.40 -0.72 27.43
C GLY A 217 4.54 -1.56 28.37
N GLN A 218 3.34 -1.08 28.71
CA GLN A 218 2.39 -1.81 29.56
C GLN A 218 2.02 -3.19 28.99
N LEU A 219 1.85 -3.29 27.68
CA LEU A 219 1.58 -4.56 27.01
C LEU A 219 2.79 -5.51 27.09
N ASN A 220 4.01 -5.00 26.93
CA ASN A 220 5.22 -5.81 27.07
C ASN A 220 5.37 -6.32 28.51
N ASP A 221 5.10 -5.47 29.51
CA ASP A 221 5.17 -5.81 30.92
C ASP A 221 4.15 -6.90 31.28
N TYR A 222 2.91 -6.80 30.77
CA TYR A 222 1.88 -7.79 31.06
C TYR A 222 2.04 -9.07 30.23
N TYR A 223 2.36 -8.99 28.93
CA TYR A 223 2.42 -10.13 28.01
C TYR A 223 3.82 -10.71 27.78
N ASP A 224 4.86 -10.26 28.50
CA ASP A 224 6.25 -10.69 28.32
C ASP A 224 6.74 -10.56 26.86
N SER A 225 6.41 -9.44 26.21
CA SER A 225 6.72 -9.20 24.78
C SER A 225 6.17 -10.24 23.79
N SER A 226 5.12 -10.97 24.18
CA SER A 226 4.44 -11.97 23.34
C SER A 226 2.99 -11.55 23.02
N SER A 227 2.27 -12.38 22.26
CA SER A 227 0.82 -12.27 22.07
C SER A 227 0.39 -10.87 21.58
N TYR A 228 -0.47 -10.17 22.34
CA TYR A 228 -0.96 -8.84 21.99
C TYR A 228 0.13 -7.76 21.92
N ALA A 229 1.20 -7.86 22.71
CA ALA A 229 2.30 -6.90 22.66
C ALA A 229 3.03 -6.97 21.31
N LEU A 230 3.31 -8.18 20.82
CA LEU A 230 3.94 -8.40 19.53
C LEU A 230 3.02 -7.97 18.38
N HIS A 231 1.73 -8.32 18.45
CA HIS A 231 0.74 -7.93 17.45
C HIS A 231 0.59 -6.40 17.36
N TYR A 232 0.55 -5.73 18.51
CA TYR A 232 0.46 -4.28 18.58
C TYR A 232 1.72 -3.59 18.05
N LYS A 233 2.91 -4.08 18.39
CA LYS A 233 4.17 -3.59 17.83
C LYS A 233 4.18 -3.69 16.30
N GLY A 234 3.83 -4.86 15.76
CA GLY A 234 3.73 -5.06 14.31
C GLY A 234 2.68 -4.15 13.66
N PHE A 235 1.57 -3.88 14.36
CA PHE A 235 0.57 -2.91 13.91
C PHE A 235 1.14 -1.50 13.82
N LEU A 236 1.84 -1.01 14.85
CA LEU A 236 2.50 0.30 14.83
C LEU A 236 3.56 0.39 13.72
N ASP A 237 4.41 -0.61 13.57
CA ASP A 237 5.43 -0.68 12.52
C ASP A 237 4.80 -0.59 11.12
N ASN A 238 3.65 -1.24 10.91
CA ASN A 238 2.91 -1.17 9.65
C ASN A 238 2.32 0.23 9.39
N LEU A 239 1.85 0.93 10.43
CA LEU A 239 1.39 2.32 10.31
C LEU A 239 2.54 3.24 9.89
N TYR A 240 3.72 3.13 10.53
CA TYR A 240 4.92 3.89 10.15
C TYR A 240 5.38 3.59 8.71
N ARG A 241 5.46 2.30 8.34
CA ARG A 241 5.89 1.91 6.98
C ARG A 241 4.99 2.47 5.89
N SER A 242 3.68 2.62 6.15
CA SER A 242 2.74 3.19 5.18
C SER A 242 3.06 4.64 4.81
N GLU A 243 3.66 5.42 5.72
CA GLU A 243 4.10 6.80 5.48
C GLU A 243 5.28 6.84 4.50
N SER A 244 6.30 6.01 4.74
CA SER A 244 7.49 5.92 3.87
C SER A 244 7.17 5.46 2.44
N LYS A 245 6.15 4.61 2.25
CA LYS A 245 5.79 4.09 0.92
C LYS A 245 5.05 5.13 0.08
N GLU A 246 4.16 5.92 0.66
CA GLU A 246 3.45 6.98 -0.07
C GLU A 246 4.44 8.03 -0.60
N GLU A 247 5.34 8.51 0.25
CA GLU A 247 6.42 9.42 -0.16
C GLU A 247 7.32 8.80 -1.23
N LEU A 248 7.73 7.53 -1.06
CA LEU A 248 8.55 6.85 -2.05
C LEU A 248 7.85 6.70 -3.41
N THR A 249 6.54 6.45 -3.43
CA THR A 249 5.78 6.38 -4.69
C THR A 249 5.70 7.74 -5.38
N PHE A 250 5.59 8.82 -4.61
CA PHE A 250 5.64 10.18 -5.13
C PHE A 250 7.00 10.48 -5.77
N TYR A 251 8.11 10.22 -5.07
CA TYR A 251 9.46 10.42 -5.61
C TYR A 251 9.75 9.56 -6.84
N LYS A 252 9.25 8.32 -6.89
CA LYS A 252 9.35 7.48 -8.10
C LYS A 252 8.59 8.08 -9.28
N LYS A 253 7.34 8.53 -9.07
CA LYS A 253 6.55 9.21 -10.12
C LYS A 253 7.24 10.48 -10.61
N LEU A 254 7.76 11.29 -9.69
CA LEU A 254 8.52 12.50 -10.00
C LEU A 254 9.80 12.17 -10.80
N SER A 255 10.54 11.15 -10.39
CA SER A 255 11.73 10.66 -11.09
C SER A 255 11.41 10.21 -12.51
N TYR A 256 10.34 9.45 -12.72
CA TYR A 256 9.90 9.06 -14.07
C TYR A 256 9.48 10.24 -14.93
N ALA A 257 8.77 11.23 -14.35
CA ALA A 257 8.39 12.45 -15.06
C ALA A 257 9.61 13.27 -15.49
N LEU A 258 10.59 13.45 -14.60
CA LEU A 258 11.85 14.14 -14.91
C LEU A 258 12.65 13.40 -15.98
N PHE A 259 12.74 12.07 -15.89
CA PHE A 259 13.42 11.25 -16.90
C PHE A 259 12.79 11.39 -18.29
N PHE A 260 11.45 11.37 -18.37
CA PHE A 260 10.73 11.58 -19.62
C PHE A 260 10.99 12.98 -20.21
N LEU A 261 11.02 14.00 -19.35
CA LEU A 261 11.29 15.38 -19.76
C LEU A 261 12.74 15.54 -20.28
N CYS A 262 13.71 14.87 -19.65
CA CYS A 262 15.08 14.81 -20.14
C CYS A 262 15.19 14.12 -21.52
N ILE A 263 14.44 13.05 -21.76
CA ILE A 263 14.42 12.38 -23.07
C ILE A 263 13.84 13.30 -24.15
N LEU A 264 12.74 13.98 -23.87
CA LEU A 264 12.15 14.94 -24.81
C LEU A 264 13.12 16.10 -25.11
N PHE A 265 13.80 16.60 -24.09
CA PHE A 265 14.81 17.65 -24.26
C PHE A 265 15.99 17.18 -25.12
N LEU A 266 16.55 15.99 -24.85
CA LEU A 266 17.61 15.40 -25.67
C LEU A 266 17.14 15.18 -27.12
N GLY A 267 15.93 14.66 -27.31
CA GLY A 267 15.33 14.47 -28.64
C GLY A 267 15.20 15.79 -29.40
N GLY A 268 14.78 16.86 -28.73
CA GLY A 268 14.73 18.21 -29.27
C GLY A 268 16.11 18.75 -29.69
N LEU A 269 17.14 18.57 -28.86
CA LEU A 269 18.51 18.97 -29.19
C LEU A 269 19.06 18.19 -30.39
N ILE A 270 18.81 16.88 -30.46
CA ILE A 270 19.21 16.05 -31.61
C ILE A 270 18.48 16.52 -32.88
N PHE A 271 17.18 16.79 -32.79
CA PHE A 271 16.39 17.29 -33.92
C PHE A 271 16.90 18.64 -34.43
N GLN A 272 17.20 19.59 -33.52
CA GLN A 272 17.82 20.87 -33.89
C GLN A 272 19.18 20.66 -34.58
N GLY A 273 20.03 19.77 -34.05
CA GLY A 273 21.32 19.45 -34.66
C GLY A 273 21.20 18.87 -36.07
N ILE A 274 20.21 18.01 -36.31
CA ILE A 274 19.93 17.43 -37.64
C ILE A 274 19.38 18.51 -38.59
N SER A 275 18.45 19.34 -38.12
CA SER A 275 17.85 20.43 -38.90
C SER A 275 18.91 21.43 -39.37
N LEU A 276 19.83 21.83 -38.47
CA LEU A 276 20.93 22.73 -38.79
C LEU A 276 21.92 22.13 -39.80
N LYS A 277 22.20 20.82 -39.74
CA LYS A 277 23.03 20.13 -40.76
C LYS A 277 22.35 20.08 -42.13
N ARG A 278 21.03 19.85 -42.18
CA ARG A 278 20.25 19.88 -43.43
C ARG A 278 20.22 21.28 -44.05
N ALA A 279 20.03 22.33 -43.25
CA ALA A 279 20.03 23.71 -43.74
C ALA A 279 21.39 24.10 -44.36
N ARG A 280 22.52 23.67 -43.77
CA ARG A 280 23.86 23.88 -44.34
C ARG A 280 24.13 23.11 -45.63
N THR A 281 23.47 21.97 -45.85
CA THR A 281 23.69 21.14 -47.05
C THR A 281 22.96 21.69 -48.28
N ILE A 282 21.92 22.51 -48.08
CA ILE A 282 21.10 23.08 -49.16
C ILE A 282 21.67 24.42 -49.69
N GLN A 283 22.55 25.10 -48.95
CA GLN A 283 23.33 26.23 -49.45
C GLN A 283 24.63 25.77 -50.11
N LYS A 284 24.53 25.09 -51.26
CA LYS A 284 25.63 25.05 -52.23
C LYS A 284 25.43 26.25 -53.15
N THR A 285 26.29 27.26 -52.99
CA THR A 285 26.32 28.50 -53.78
C THR A 285 26.35 28.22 -55.29
N PRO A 286 25.62 28.98 -56.13
CA PRO A 286 25.84 28.95 -57.57
C PRO A 286 27.24 29.50 -57.84
N VAL A 287 28.08 28.71 -58.51
CA VAL A 287 29.41 29.14 -58.96
C VAL A 287 29.19 30.04 -60.17
N ASP A 288 29.28 31.35 -59.96
CA ASP A 288 29.30 32.32 -61.06
C ASP A 288 30.68 32.27 -61.72
N PHE A 289 30.78 31.55 -62.84
CA PHE A 289 32.04 31.47 -63.58
C PHE A 289 32.27 32.80 -64.28
N SER A 290 33.10 33.67 -63.69
CA SER A 290 33.53 34.92 -64.34
C SER A 290 34.40 34.61 -65.57
N LEU A 291 33.75 34.39 -66.71
CA LEU A 291 34.37 34.19 -68.00
C LEU A 291 34.67 35.56 -68.64
N THR A 292 35.85 35.67 -69.25
CA THR A 292 36.19 36.84 -70.07
C THR A 292 35.41 36.82 -71.39
N SER A 293 35.25 37.96 -72.04
CA SER A 293 34.51 38.08 -73.31
C SER A 293 35.04 37.17 -74.42
N GLN A 294 36.34 36.87 -74.43
CA GLN A 294 36.96 35.93 -75.37
C GLN A 294 36.68 34.47 -75.02
N GLU A 295 36.65 34.14 -73.72
CA GLU A 295 36.31 32.80 -73.25
C GLU A 295 34.84 32.45 -73.50
N VAL A 296 33.93 33.43 -73.42
CA VAL A 296 32.50 33.26 -73.79
C VAL A 296 32.37 32.89 -75.26
N LYS A 297 33.03 33.62 -76.16
CA LYS A 297 33.01 33.34 -77.61
C LYS A 297 33.56 31.94 -77.94
N VAL A 298 34.65 31.55 -77.28
CA VAL A 298 35.22 30.21 -77.45
C VAL A 298 34.26 29.14 -76.88
N ALA A 299 33.63 29.39 -75.74
CA ALA A 299 32.65 28.49 -75.12
C ALA A 299 31.43 28.22 -76.01
N GLU A 300 30.84 29.26 -76.61
CA GLU A 300 29.70 29.15 -77.52
C GLU A 300 30.03 28.28 -78.74
N LEU A 301 31.15 28.57 -79.42
CA LEU A 301 31.59 27.77 -80.57
C LEU A 301 31.93 26.32 -80.18
N MET A 302 32.35 26.11 -78.93
CA MET A 302 32.58 24.76 -78.42
C MET A 302 31.32 23.93 -78.29
N ILE A 303 30.20 24.55 -77.86
CA ILE A 303 28.87 23.93 -77.74
C ILE A 303 28.31 23.58 -79.12
N HIS A 304 28.60 24.41 -80.14
CA HIS A 304 28.28 24.14 -81.54
C HIS A 304 29.16 23.06 -82.19
N LYS A 305 29.95 22.32 -81.41
CA LYS A 305 30.82 21.20 -81.85
C LYS A 305 31.89 21.59 -82.89
N LYS A 306 32.25 22.88 -82.99
CA LYS A 306 33.35 23.34 -83.85
C LYS A 306 34.70 22.83 -83.38
N THR A 307 35.54 22.35 -84.28
CA THR A 307 36.92 21.95 -84.01
C THR A 307 37.78 23.17 -83.66
N ASN A 308 38.90 22.96 -82.96
CA ASN A 308 39.80 24.08 -82.60
C ASN A 308 40.35 24.84 -83.80
N LYS A 309 40.42 24.19 -84.98
CA LYS A 309 40.80 24.82 -86.25
C LYS A 309 39.70 25.76 -86.75
N GLU A 310 38.44 25.31 -86.71
CA GLU A 310 37.29 26.14 -87.10
C GLU A 310 37.11 27.34 -86.15
N ILE A 311 37.26 27.13 -84.85
CA ILE A 311 37.21 28.21 -83.85
C ILE A 311 38.31 29.26 -84.11
N ALA A 312 39.52 28.82 -84.45
CA ALA A 312 40.63 29.71 -84.77
C ALA A 312 40.34 30.56 -86.01
N SER A 313 39.77 29.94 -87.05
CA SER A 313 39.35 30.63 -88.28
C SER A 313 38.21 31.62 -88.03
N GLU A 314 37.20 31.25 -87.23
CA GLU A 314 36.01 32.06 -86.98
C GLU A 314 36.29 33.27 -86.07
N LEU A 315 37.23 33.12 -85.12
CA LEU A 315 37.64 34.21 -84.23
C LEU A 315 38.86 34.99 -84.75
N PHE A 316 39.41 34.64 -85.93
CA PHE A 316 40.62 35.23 -86.52
C PHE A 316 41.84 35.24 -85.56
N ILE A 317 42.06 34.13 -84.84
CA ILE A 317 43.17 33.97 -83.88
C ILE A 317 43.99 32.70 -84.16
N SER A 318 45.19 32.61 -83.57
CA SER A 318 46.02 31.42 -83.73
C SER A 318 45.41 30.18 -83.04
N LEU A 319 45.67 28.99 -83.57
CA LEU A 319 45.26 27.72 -82.95
C LEU A 319 45.84 27.56 -81.52
N ASN A 320 47.01 28.13 -81.25
CA ASN A 320 47.62 28.10 -79.93
C ASN A 320 46.87 28.99 -78.92
N THR A 321 46.34 30.12 -79.39
CA THR A 321 45.49 31.02 -78.61
C THR A 321 44.17 30.34 -78.24
N VAL A 322 43.53 29.63 -79.18
CA VAL A 322 42.33 28.83 -78.89
C VAL A 322 42.60 27.77 -77.82
N LYS A 323 43.70 27.01 -77.95
CA LYS A 323 44.08 26.01 -76.92
C LYS A 323 44.26 26.63 -75.55
N THR A 324 44.81 27.84 -75.48
CA THR A 324 45.01 28.58 -74.23
C THR A 324 43.67 28.99 -73.61
N HIS A 325 42.74 29.53 -74.39
CA HIS A 325 41.38 29.85 -73.91
C HIS A 325 40.63 28.61 -73.42
N ILE A 326 40.72 27.48 -74.12
CA ILE A 326 40.08 26.21 -73.70
C ILE A 326 40.68 25.72 -72.39
N ARG A 327 42.01 25.78 -72.23
CA ARG A 327 42.66 25.39 -70.97
C ARG A 327 42.20 26.27 -69.81
N ASN A 328 42.07 27.57 -70.02
CA ASN A 328 41.59 28.49 -68.99
C ASN A 328 40.10 28.25 -68.66
N LEU A 329 39.27 27.96 -69.66
CA LEU A 329 37.88 27.54 -69.46
C LEU A 329 37.79 26.27 -68.62
N TYR A 330 38.62 25.26 -68.93
CA TYR A 330 38.66 24.01 -68.16
C TYR A 330 39.10 24.21 -66.72
N ALA A 331 40.11 25.06 -66.50
CA ALA A 331 40.55 25.43 -65.16
C ALA A 331 39.47 26.17 -64.39
N LYS A 332 38.77 27.14 -65.02
CA LYS A 332 37.71 27.92 -64.39
C LYS A 332 36.47 27.08 -64.07
N LEU A 333 36.11 26.17 -64.96
CA LEU A 333 34.93 25.32 -64.83
C LEU A 333 35.23 24.00 -64.12
N GLU A 334 36.47 23.75 -63.69
CA GLU A 334 36.90 22.48 -63.07
C GLU A 334 36.44 21.25 -63.87
N VAL A 335 36.73 21.25 -65.18
CA VAL A 335 36.42 20.14 -66.10
C VAL A 335 37.70 19.68 -66.80
N SER A 336 37.80 18.40 -67.12
CA SER A 336 39.01 17.79 -67.66
C SER A 336 38.94 17.54 -69.17
N ASN A 337 37.74 17.50 -69.73
CA ASN A 337 37.53 17.22 -71.14
C ASN A 337 36.36 18.00 -71.76
N ARG A 338 36.29 17.95 -73.09
CA ARG A 338 35.31 18.70 -73.87
C ARG A 338 33.87 18.25 -73.63
N SER A 339 33.66 16.96 -73.36
CA SER A 339 32.33 16.42 -73.10
C SER A 339 31.80 16.93 -71.75
N GLU A 340 32.62 16.87 -70.70
CA GLU A 340 32.32 17.44 -69.38
C GLU A 340 32.05 18.94 -69.44
N PHE A 341 32.85 19.67 -70.23
CA PHE A 341 32.62 21.10 -70.47
C PHE A 341 31.23 21.37 -71.07
N VAL A 342 30.86 20.65 -72.15
CA VAL A 342 29.57 20.86 -72.83
C VAL A 342 28.39 20.48 -71.92
N GLU A 343 28.52 19.42 -71.14
CA GLU A 343 27.50 19.00 -70.19
C GLU A 343 27.31 20.03 -69.06
N LYS A 344 28.42 20.46 -68.42
CA LYS A 344 28.38 21.42 -67.32
C LYS A 344 27.88 22.80 -67.77
N PHE A 345 28.26 23.24 -68.97
CA PHE A 345 27.84 24.53 -69.51
C PHE A 345 26.37 24.53 -69.98
N LYS A 346 25.87 23.43 -70.58
CA LYS A 346 24.45 23.32 -70.99
C LYS A 346 23.47 23.26 -69.80
N ASN A 347 23.90 22.68 -68.69
CA ASN A 347 23.09 22.57 -67.48
C ASN A 347 23.08 23.87 -66.65
N HIS A 348 23.75 24.93 -67.11
CA HIS A 348 23.75 26.23 -66.45
C HIS A 348 22.62 27.12 -66.99
N PRO A 349 21.70 27.61 -66.14
CA PRO A 349 20.60 28.48 -66.57
C PRO A 349 21.12 29.91 -66.73
N LYS A 350 21.72 30.19 -67.89
CA LYS A 350 21.87 31.50 -68.55
C LYS A 350 22.84 31.36 -69.73
N GLY A 351 22.35 30.74 -70.79
CA GLY A 351 22.62 31.15 -72.17
C GLY A 351 21.33 31.73 -72.70
#